data_AF-A0A7K2YFX1-F1
#
_entry.id   AF-A0A7K2YFX1-F1
#
_cell.length_a   1.000
_cell.length_b   1.000
_cell.length_c   1.000
_cell.angle_alpha   90.00
_cell.angle_beta   90.00
_cell.angle_gamma   90.00
#
_symmetry.space_group_name_H-M   'P 1'
#
loop_
_entity.id
_entity.type
_entity.pdbx_description
1 polymer ?
#
loop_
_entity_poly.entity_id
_entity_poly.type
_entity_poly.pdbx_seq_one_letter_code
_entity_poly.pdbx_strand_id
1 'polypeptide(L)'
;MVLTAGSTAGATTTGTTATAASVGAPSTDGPRPIIGGGYAQNAPWAARLFSAGQQTCTSTIIAPTWILTAKHCVSGGQLTFRIGSLD
;
A
#
# COMPACT_ATOMS: atom_id res chain seq x y z
N MET A 1 53.26 -16.99 24.83
CA MET A 1 52.83 -18.38 25.01
C MET A 1 51.61 -18.58 24.13
N VAL A 2 51.79 -19.28 23.01
CA VAL A 2 50.75 -19.55 22.00
C VAL A 2 49.90 -20.72 22.48
N LEU A 3 48.58 -20.64 22.34
CA LEU A 3 47.71 -21.81 22.25
C LEU A 3 46.67 -21.55 21.14
N THR A 4 46.91 -22.16 19.99
CA THR A 4 45.96 -22.35 18.89
C THR A 4 45.18 -23.66 19.10
N ALA A 5 43.86 -23.62 18.94
CA ALA A 5 42.96 -24.77 18.75
C ALA A 5 41.59 -24.20 18.30
N GLY A 6 40.82 -24.73 17.35
CA GLY A 6 40.94 -25.91 16.49
C GLY A 6 39.76 -25.87 15.50
N SER A 7 39.97 -26.45 14.31
CA SER A 7 39.03 -26.47 13.19
C SER A 7 37.93 -27.51 13.37
N THR A 8 36.67 -27.15 13.11
CA THR A 8 35.67 -28.11 12.62
C THR A 8 34.97 -27.50 11.40
N ALA A 9 35.12 -28.18 10.26
CA ALA A 9 34.51 -27.81 9.01
C ALA A 9 33.00 -28.07 9.07
N GLY A 10 32.20 -27.01 9.14
CA GLY A 10 30.76 -27.11 8.91
C GLY A 10 30.49 -27.25 7.43
N ALA A 11 29.96 -28.40 7.01
CA ALA A 11 29.51 -28.63 5.64
C ALA A 11 28.34 -27.66 5.33
N THR A 12 28.61 -26.63 4.54
CA THR A 12 27.59 -25.77 3.96
C THR A 12 26.90 -26.53 2.83
N THR A 13 25.77 -27.17 3.12
CA THR A 13 24.84 -27.60 2.07
C THR A 13 24.26 -26.35 1.42
N THR A 14 24.82 -25.93 0.29
CA THR A 14 24.22 -24.95 -0.61
C THR A 14 22.95 -25.56 -1.22
N GLY A 15 21.84 -25.48 -0.47
CA GLY A 15 20.52 -25.75 -1.01
C GLY A 15 20.15 -24.66 -2.02
N THR A 16 20.24 -24.97 -3.30
CA THR A 16 19.70 -24.15 -4.38
C THR A 16 18.18 -24.14 -4.27
N THR A 17 17.60 -23.07 -3.74
CA THR A 17 16.17 -22.81 -3.82
C THR A 17 15.81 -22.53 -5.28
N ALA A 18 15.09 -23.47 -5.90
CA ALA A 18 14.52 -23.26 -7.22
C ALA A 18 13.49 -22.11 -7.16
N THR A 19 13.81 -20.98 -7.78
CA THR A 19 12.88 -19.87 -7.95
C THR A 19 11.90 -20.26 -9.05
N ALA A 20 10.69 -20.64 -8.66
CA ALA A 20 9.60 -20.84 -9.62
C ALA A 20 9.31 -19.48 -10.28
N ALA A 21 9.65 -19.36 -11.57
CA ALA A 21 9.24 -18.22 -12.37
C ALA A 21 7.72 -18.25 -12.51
N SER A 22 7.02 -17.29 -11.90
CA SER A 22 5.62 -17.03 -12.21
C SER A 22 5.55 -16.56 -13.66
N VAL A 23 5.03 -17.40 -14.56
CA VAL A 23 4.63 -16.96 -15.89
C VAL A 23 3.59 -15.84 -15.72
N GLY A 24 4.00 -14.60 -15.97
CA GLY A 24 3.10 -13.46 -15.89
C GLY A 24 1.95 -13.66 -16.88
N ALA A 25 0.71 -13.50 -16.40
CA ALA A 25 -0.44 -13.37 -17.28
C ALA A 25 -0.18 -12.25 -18.30
N PRO A 26 -0.79 -12.27 -19.50
CA PRO A 26 -0.69 -11.18 -20.44
C PRO A 26 -1.14 -9.88 -19.76
N SER A 27 -0.17 -9.05 -19.40
CA SER A 27 -0.43 -7.68 -18.98
C SER A 27 -0.94 -6.96 -20.22
N THR A 28 -2.24 -6.63 -20.24
CA THR A 28 -2.74 -5.56 -21.09
C THR A 28 -2.15 -4.26 -20.59
N ASP A 29 -0.87 -4.05 -20.88
CA ASP A 29 -0.01 -2.96 -20.41
C ASP A 29 -0.20 -1.72 -21.29
N GLY A 30 -1.47 -1.34 -21.43
CA GLY A 30 -1.90 -0.17 -22.17
C GLY A 30 -3.03 0.51 -21.41
N PRO A 31 -3.14 1.85 -21.50
CA PRO A 31 -4.26 2.57 -20.91
C PRO A 31 -5.58 2.00 -21.41
N ARG A 32 -6.36 1.41 -20.50
CA ARG A 32 -7.71 0.95 -20.82
C ARG A 32 -8.59 2.19 -20.95
N PRO A 33 -9.31 2.38 -22.07
CA PRO A 33 -10.16 3.55 -22.24
C PRO A 33 -11.26 3.56 -21.18
N ILE A 34 -11.58 4.75 -20.67
CA ILE A 34 -12.74 4.96 -19.79
C ILE A 34 -13.98 4.98 -20.68
N ILE A 35 -14.80 3.93 -20.62
CA ILE A 35 -16.03 3.83 -21.39
C ILE A 35 -17.18 4.45 -20.60
N GLY A 36 -17.73 5.58 -21.07
CA GLY A 36 -18.91 6.22 -20.48
C GLY A 36 -18.68 6.89 -19.12
N GLY A 37 -17.44 7.26 -18.78
CA GLY A 37 -17.12 7.93 -17.53
C GLY A 37 -17.58 9.39 -17.47
N GLY A 38 -17.75 9.89 -16.25
CA GLY A 38 -18.09 11.28 -15.94
C GLY A 38 -17.77 11.62 -14.49
N TYR A 39 -17.93 12.89 -14.12
CA TYR A 39 -17.77 13.31 -12.73
C TYR A 39 -18.86 12.69 -11.84
N ALA A 40 -18.48 12.26 -10.65
CA ALA A 40 -19.44 11.86 -9.64
C ALA A 40 -20.23 13.10 -9.20
N GLN A 41 -21.56 13.00 -9.17
CA GLN A 41 -22.45 14.08 -8.71
C GLN A 41 -22.97 13.85 -7.28
N ASN A 42 -22.80 12.64 -6.76
CA ASN A 42 -23.23 12.25 -5.43
C ASN A 42 -22.30 11.16 -4.91
N ALA A 43 -21.57 11.44 -3.83
CA ALA A 43 -20.82 10.44 -3.07
C ALA A 43 -20.73 10.87 -1.60
N PRO A 44 -21.82 10.82 -0.83
CA PRO A 44 -21.84 11.26 0.58
C PRO A 44 -20.89 10.46 1.47
N TRP A 45 -20.52 9.25 1.06
CA TRP A 45 -19.51 8.43 1.74
C TRP A 45 -18.07 8.86 1.44
N ALA A 46 -17.83 9.75 0.48
CA ALA A 46 -16.49 10.20 0.14
C ALA A 46 -15.93 11.09 1.24
N ALA A 47 -14.69 10.81 1.64
CA ALA A 47 -13.94 11.64 2.56
C ALA A 47 -12.50 11.81 2.08
N ARG A 48 -11.95 13.03 2.20
CA ARG A 48 -10.56 13.33 1.88
C ARG A 48 -9.77 13.45 3.17
N LEU A 49 -8.63 12.77 3.23
CA LEU A 49 -7.71 12.81 4.38
C LEU A 49 -6.63 13.86 4.12
N PHE A 50 -6.47 14.74 5.09
CA PHE A 50 -5.49 15.81 5.08
C PHE A 50 -4.44 15.60 6.17
N SER A 51 -3.19 15.89 5.83
CA SER A 51 -2.06 15.94 6.74
C SER A 51 -1.31 17.25 6.51
N ALA A 52 -0.94 17.93 7.60
CA ALA A 52 -0.32 19.26 7.55
C ALA A 52 -1.07 20.27 6.64
N GLY A 53 -2.41 20.18 6.61
CA GLY A 53 -3.27 21.04 5.79
C GLY A 53 -3.32 20.71 4.29
N GLN A 54 -2.63 19.65 3.83
CA GLN A 54 -2.63 19.20 2.45
C GLN A 54 -3.39 17.88 2.29
N GLN A 55 -4.10 17.70 1.17
CA GLN A 55 -4.75 16.43 0.89
C GLN A 55 -3.68 15.39 0.52
N THR A 56 -3.59 14.31 1.28
CA THR A 56 -2.61 13.25 1.06
C THR A 56 -3.24 11.93 0.63
N CYS A 57 -4.47 11.66 1.07
CA CYS A 57 -5.16 10.40 0.79
C CYS A 57 -6.66 10.57 0.61
N THR A 58 -7.29 9.50 0.14
CA THR A 58 -8.75 9.32 0.16
C THR A 58 -9.16 8.43 1.34
N SER A 59 -10.45 8.47 1.64
CA SER A 59 -11.07 7.72 2.73
C SER A 59 -12.57 7.58 2.50
N THR A 60 -13.23 6.69 3.24
CA THR A 60 -14.66 6.39 3.09
C THR A 60 -15.36 6.35 4.44
N ILE A 61 -16.52 7.01 4.54
CA ILE A 61 -17.34 6.99 5.75
C ILE A 61 -18.09 5.65 5.78
N ILE A 62 -17.94 4.91 6.87
CA ILE A 62 -18.57 3.59 7.05
C ILE A 62 -19.57 3.55 8.20
N ALA A 63 -19.55 4.55 9.10
CA ALA A 63 -20.52 4.76 10.16
C ALA A 63 -20.44 6.23 10.65
N PRO A 64 -21.37 6.71 11.50
CA PRO A 64 -21.44 8.13 11.90
C PRO A 64 -20.15 8.72 12.48
N THR A 65 -19.30 7.89 13.08
CA THR A 65 -18.04 8.28 13.71
C THR A 65 -16.85 7.45 13.21
N TRP A 66 -17.00 6.73 12.09
CA TRP A 66 -15.97 5.84 11.56
C TRP A 66 -15.66 6.11 10.10
N ILE A 67 -14.37 6.30 9.82
CA ILE A 67 -13.80 6.46 8.48
C ILE A 67 -12.79 5.34 8.21
N LEU A 68 -12.89 4.72 7.04
CA LEU A 68 -11.96 3.72 6.52
C LEU A 68 -10.94 4.37 5.58
N THR A 69 -9.66 4.01 5.73
CA THR A 69 -8.57 4.42 4.83
C THR A 69 -7.46 3.35 4.79
N ALA A 70 -6.50 3.50 3.89
CA ALA A 70 -5.36 2.60 3.80
C ALA A 70 -4.39 2.81 4.97
N LYS A 71 -3.76 1.74 5.45
CA LYS A 71 -2.76 1.79 6.53
C LYS A 71 -1.62 2.79 6.24
N HIS A 72 -1.14 2.83 4.99
CA HIS A 72 -0.02 3.70 4.61
C HIS A 72 -0.38 5.20 4.60
N CYS A 73 -1.66 5.55 4.62
CA CYS A 73 -2.12 6.94 4.71
C CYS A 73 -2.01 7.52 6.12
N VAL A 74 -1.85 6.66 7.14
CA VAL A 74 -1.76 7.06 8.53
C VAL A 74 -0.29 7.20 8.91
N SER A 75 0.35 8.25 8.39
CA SER A 75 1.66 8.72 8.87
C SER A 75 1.41 9.65 10.05
N GLY A 76 1.90 9.29 11.25
CA GLY A 76 1.59 10.00 12.51
C GLY A 76 1.66 11.53 12.43
N GLY A 77 0.85 12.19 13.25
CA GLY A 77 0.65 13.65 13.22
C GLY A 77 -0.83 14.01 13.27
N GLN A 78 -1.14 15.30 13.09
CA GLN A 78 -2.53 15.77 13.01
C GLN A 78 -3.14 15.40 11.66
N LEU A 79 -4.19 14.58 11.71
CA LEU A 79 -5.00 14.22 10.55
C LEU A 79 -6.35 14.91 10.63
N THR A 80 -6.80 15.47 9.51
CA THR A 80 -8.14 16.05 9.38
C THR A 80 -8.86 15.47 8.18
N PHE A 81 -10.19 15.49 8.21
CA PHE A 81 -11.02 14.93 7.15
C PHE A 81 -11.99 15.97 6.61
N ARG A 82 -12.15 16.00 5.29
CA ARG A 82 -13.27 16.70 4.63
C ARG A 82 -14.26 15.66 4.14
N ILE A 83 -15.47 15.71 4.70
CA ILE A 83 -16.55 14.74 4.48
C ILE A 83 -17.52 15.30 3.43
N GLY A 84 -17.90 14.47 2.45
CA GLY A 84 -18.95 14.79 1.48
C GLY A 84 -18.59 15.86 0.44
N SER A 85 -17.33 16.30 0.37
CA SER A 85 -16.85 17.24 -0.66
C SER A 85 -16.39 16.46 -1.90
N LEU A 86 -16.99 16.76 -3.05
CA LEU A 86 -16.54 16.29 -4.37
C LEU A 86 -15.45 17.21 -4.96
N ASP A 87 -15.24 18.37 -4.33
CA ASP A 87 -14.33 19.45 -4.75
C ASP A 87 -13.13 19.60 -3.83
#